data_AF-A0A8S2XTM2-F1
#
_entry.id   AF-A0A8S2XTM2-F1
#
_cell.length_a   1.000
_cell.length_b   1.000
_cell.length_c   1.000
_cell.angle_alpha   90.00
_cell.angle_beta   90.00
_cell.angle_gamma   90.00
#
_symmetry.space_group_name_H-M   'P 1'
#
loop_
_entity.id
_entity.type
_entity.pdbx_description
1 polymer ?
#
loop_
_entity_poly.entity_id
_entity_poly.type
_entity_poly.pdbx_seq_one_letter_code
_entity_poly.pdbx_strand_id
1 'polypeptide(L)'
;AAIPLVSTAGGSMIDMKSEVGGESQQQWTQTRQETYSISKTITVPPNECIEVKSFVKWIENISVAFKAKIKISGRCHRLRVNNGQVVENQPMDRDMIQQYLQMNSFQGRILSHTEDDSITAELTGVFRGSYGLGTDTLLSNI
;
A
#
# COMPACT_ATOMS: atom_id res chain seq x y z
N ALA A 1 7.37 4.46 -5.47
CA ALA A 1 7.82 3.07 -5.15
C ALA A 1 6.63 2.31 -4.58
N ALA A 2 6.31 1.12 -5.10
CA ALA A 2 5.20 0.31 -4.58
C ALA A 2 5.62 -0.35 -3.26
N ILE A 3 4.86 -0.14 -2.18
CA ILE A 3 5.07 -0.82 -0.90
C ILE A 3 4.09 -1.99 -0.88
N PRO A 4 4.54 -3.25 -0.99
CA PRO A 4 3.65 -4.39 -0.84
C PRO A 4 3.25 -4.52 0.63
N LEU A 5 1.96 -4.42 0.91
CA LEU A 5 1.40 -4.76 2.22
C LEU A 5 0.93 -6.22 2.16
N VAL A 6 1.76 -7.15 2.64
CA VAL A 6 1.40 -8.57 2.71
C VAL A 6 0.72 -8.83 4.05
N SER A 7 -0.59 -9.06 4.02
CA SER A 7 -1.36 -9.54 5.17
C SER A 7 -1.50 -11.05 5.08
N THR A 8 -0.74 -11.79 5.88
CA THR A 8 -0.86 -13.25 5.98
C THR A 8 -1.86 -13.62 7.07
N ALA A 9 -3.14 -13.63 6.74
CA ALA A 9 -4.16 -14.23 7.58
C ALA A 9 -4.93 -15.27 6.74
N GLY A 10 -4.71 -16.55 7.03
CA GLY A 10 -5.55 -17.65 6.58
C GLY A 10 -5.70 -17.81 5.06
N GLY A 11 -4.64 -18.26 4.38
CA GLY A 11 -4.76 -18.98 3.10
C GLY A 11 -5.04 -18.17 1.83
N SER A 12 -5.23 -16.85 1.89
CA SER A 12 -5.30 -16.00 0.69
C SER A 12 -4.35 -14.82 0.82
N MET A 13 -3.32 -14.79 -0.03
CA MET A 13 -2.42 -13.63 -0.14
C MET A 13 -3.14 -12.53 -0.92
N ILE A 14 -3.65 -11.52 -0.22
CA ILE A 14 -4.14 -10.31 -0.87
C ILE A 14 -2.92 -9.40 -1.08
N ASP A 15 -2.32 -9.49 -2.27
CA ASP A 15 -1.30 -8.55 -2.72
C ASP A 15 -1.95 -7.21 -3.09
N MET A 16 -2.00 -6.28 -2.15
CA MET A 16 -2.35 -4.89 -2.45
C MET A 16 -1.08 -4.11 -2.82
N LYS A 17 -0.96 -3.81 -4.11
CA LYS A 17 0.04 -2.88 -4.63
C LYS A 17 -0.54 -1.47 -4.57
N SER A 18 -0.06 -0.66 -3.63
CA SER A 18 -0.36 0.78 -3.62
C SER A 18 0.83 1.55 -4.20
N GLU A 19 0.56 2.34 -5.24
CA GLU A 19 1.51 3.29 -5.80
C GLU A 19 1.43 4.59 -5.00
N VAL A 20 2.41 4.82 -4.14
CA VAL A 20 2.53 6.10 -3.42
C VAL A 20 3.13 7.12 -4.39
N GLY A 21 2.27 7.98 -4.96
CA GLY A 21 2.66 9.16 -5.74
C GLY A 21 3.27 10.23 -4.85
N GLY A 22 4.30 10.92 -5.35
CA GLY A 22 5.06 11.94 -4.61
C GLY A 22 4.37 13.31 -4.47
N GLU A 23 3.10 13.42 -4.84
CA GLU A 23 2.34 14.66 -4.74
C GLU A 23 1.49 14.68 -3.47
N SER A 24 1.42 15.84 -2.82
CA SER A 24 0.85 16.06 -1.49
C SER A 24 -0.49 15.35 -1.27
N GLN A 25 -0.61 14.66 -0.13
CA GLN A 25 -1.89 14.23 0.47
C GLN A 25 -2.86 13.47 -0.45
N GLN A 26 -2.40 12.83 -1.52
CA GLN A 26 -3.30 12.04 -2.34
C GLN A 26 -3.72 10.77 -1.58
N GLN A 27 -4.98 10.76 -1.13
CA GLN A 27 -5.62 9.56 -0.65
C GLN A 27 -5.89 8.66 -1.85
N TRP A 28 -5.25 7.50 -1.86
CA TRP A 28 -5.49 6.49 -2.88
C TRP A 28 -6.43 5.41 -2.33
N THR A 29 -7.54 5.19 -3.02
CA THR A 29 -8.53 4.17 -2.67
C THR A 29 -8.60 3.15 -3.80
N GLN A 30 -8.45 1.87 -3.46
CA GLN A 30 -8.63 0.77 -4.39
C GLN A 30 -9.72 -0.15 -3.88
N THR A 31 -10.68 -0.47 -4.75
CA THR A 31 -11.74 -1.44 -4.47
C THR A 31 -11.59 -2.62 -5.41
N ARG A 32 -11.53 -3.84 -4.87
CA ARG A 32 -11.50 -5.08 -5.63
C ARG A 32 -12.76 -5.88 -5.35
N GLN A 33 -13.43 -6.32 -6.40
CA GLN A 33 -14.51 -7.31 -6.26
C GLN A 33 -13.90 -8.71 -6.17
N GLU A 34 -14.35 -9.48 -5.19
CA GLU A 34 -13.96 -10.88 -4.99
C GLU A 34 -15.21 -11.76 -4.93
N THR A 35 -15.13 -12.93 -5.55
CA THR A 35 -16.22 -13.92 -5.57
C THR A 35 -15.85 -15.08 -4.64
N TYR A 36 -16.70 -15.38 -3.66
CA TYR A 36 -16.53 -16.52 -2.77
C TYR A 36 -17.40 -17.68 -3.24
N SER A 37 -16.78 -18.85 -3.45
CA SER A 37 -17.49 -20.09 -3.77
C SER A 37 -17.27 -21.10 -2.65
N ILE A 38 -18.37 -21.61 -2.08
CA ILE A 38 -18.35 -22.59 -0.99
C ILE A 38 -19.00 -23.87 -1.51
N SER A 39 -18.22 -24.94 -1.55
CA SER A 39 -18.71 -26.28 -1.91
C SER A 39 -18.28 -27.27 -0.85
N LYS A 40 -19.26 -27.91 -0.19
CA LYS A 40 -19.03 -28.94 0.83
C LYS A 40 -20.08 -30.04 0.68
N THR A 41 -19.64 -31.28 0.81
CA THR A 41 -20.50 -32.47 0.88
C THR A 41 -20.86 -32.75 2.33
N ILE A 42 -22.14 -32.96 2.61
CA ILE A 42 -22.65 -33.24 3.96
C ILE A 42 -23.42 -34.56 3.91
N THR A 43 -23.16 -35.47 4.84
CA THR A 43 -23.93 -36.70 5.01
C THR A 43 -25.07 -36.44 5.99
N VAL A 44 -26.31 -36.55 5.51
CA VAL A 44 -27.52 -36.38 6.31
C VAL A 44 -28.00 -37.76 6.78
N PRO A 45 -28.15 -38.00 8.09
CA PRO A 45 -28.73 -39.24 8.59
C PRO A 45 -30.19 -39.42 8.15
N PRO A 46 -30.70 -40.68 8.06
CA PRO A 46 -32.11 -40.92 7.78
C PRO A 46 -33.01 -40.26 8.82
N ASN A 47 -34.11 -39.65 8.37
CA ASN A 47 -35.10 -38.94 9.20
C ASN A 47 -34.56 -37.69 9.95
N GLU A 48 -33.41 -37.15 9.56
CA GLU A 48 -32.92 -35.86 10.04
C GLU A 48 -33.05 -34.75 8.98
N CYS A 49 -33.25 -33.51 9.44
CA CYS A 49 -33.20 -32.32 8.62
C CYS A 49 -32.04 -31.45 9.09
N ILE A 50 -31.15 -31.08 8.16
CA ILE A 50 -30.00 -30.22 8.45
C ILE A 50 -30.19 -28.87 7.76
N GLU A 51 -30.17 -27.80 8.54
CA GLU A 51 -30.02 -26.44 8.07
C GLU A 51 -28.54 -26.15 7.77
N VAL A 52 -28.26 -25.56 6.62
CA VAL A 52 -26.91 -25.13 6.23
C VAL A 52 -26.88 -23.62 6.12
N LYS A 53 -26.14 -22.96 7.00
CA LYS A 53 -25.92 -21.51 6.95
C LYS A 53 -24.46 -21.22 6.63
N SER A 54 -24.22 -20.49 5.54
CA SER A 54 -22.86 -20.07 5.16
C SER A 54 -22.68 -18.57 5.30
N PHE A 55 -21.53 -18.16 5.79
CA PHE A 55 -21.22 -16.76 6.07
C PHE A 55 -19.82 -16.42 5.56
N VAL A 56 -19.67 -15.21 5.03
CA VAL A 56 -18.35 -14.62 4.78
C VAL A 56 -17.93 -13.88 6.05
N LYS A 57 -16.79 -14.24 6.61
CA LYS A 57 -16.14 -13.47 7.67
C LYS A 57 -15.60 -12.19 7.07
N TRP A 58 -16.04 -11.06 7.60
CA TRP A 58 -15.69 -9.75 7.12
C TRP A 58 -15.09 -8.94 8.27
N ILE A 59 -14.07 -8.15 7.97
CA ILE A 59 -13.48 -7.19 8.89
C ILE A 59 -13.58 -5.80 8.28
N GLU A 60 -14.11 -4.85 9.06
CA GLU A 60 -14.38 -3.50 8.59
C GLU A 60 -13.47 -2.50 9.26
N ASN A 61 -13.15 -1.43 8.50
CA ASN A 61 -12.54 -0.23 9.04
C ASN A 61 -11.23 -0.50 9.79
N ILE A 62 -10.43 -1.47 9.33
CA ILE A 62 -9.08 -1.67 9.85
C ILE A 62 -8.31 -0.40 9.60
N SER A 63 -7.58 0.05 10.62
CA SER A 63 -6.71 1.21 10.55
C SER A 63 -5.33 0.82 11.06
N VAL A 64 -4.38 0.68 10.15
CA VAL A 64 -2.99 0.30 10.49
C VAL A 64 -2.08 1.48 10.17
N ALA A 65 -1.45 2.04 11.20
CA ALA A 65 -0.40 3.03 11.01
C ALA A 65 0.86 2.35 10.46
N PHE A 66 1.49 2.94 9.45
CA PHE A 66 2.74 2.46 8.89
C PHE A 66 3.81 3.54 8.89
N LYS A 67 5.07 3.09 8.90
CA LYS A 67 6.26 3.91 8.68
C LYS A 67 7.03 3.32 7.51
N ALA A 68 7.29 4.12 6.50
CA ALA A 68 8.04 3.72 5.32
C ALA A 68 9.32 4.56 5.23
N LYS A 69 10.45 3.90 5.05
CA LYS A 69 11.70 4.58 4.70
C LYS A 69 11.80 4.64 3.18
N ILE A 70 11.95 5.85 2.65
CA ILE A 70 12.08 6.10 1.22
C ILE A 70 13.42 6.79 0.95
N LYS A 71 13.93 6.54 -0.25
CA LYS A 71 15.11 7.21 -0.80
C LYS A 71 14.65 8.16 -1.89
N ILE A 72 15.02 9.43 -1.77
CA ILE A 72 14.62 10.50 -2.67
C ILE A 72 15.86 10.91 -3.48
N SER A 73 15.77 10.75 -4.80
CA SER A 73 16.76 11.18 -5.79
C SER A 73 16.06 11.96 -6.88
N GLY A 74 16.65 13.07 -7.32
CA GLY A 74 16.11 13.92 -8.38
C GLY A 74 17.02 13.98 -9.60
N ARG A 75 16.44 14.27 -10.76
CA ARG A 75 17.19 14.62 -11.97
C ARG A 75 16.67 15.95 -12.51
N CYS A 76 17.58 16.84 -12.90
CA CYS A 76 17.24 18.17 -13.41
C CYS A 76 17.93 18.44 -14.76
N HIS A 77 17.37 19.41 -15.47
CA HIS A 77 18.03 20.02 -16.62
C HIS A 77 18.85 21.20 -16.09
N ARG A 78 20.17 21.20 -16.34
CA ARG A 78 21.06 22.30 -15.92
C ARG A 78 21.43 23.16 -17.12
N LEU A 79 21.35 24.48 -16.95
CA LEU A 79 21.89 25.43 -17.92
C LEU A 79 23.41 25.49 -17.75
N ARG A 80 24.15 25.23 -18.83
CA ARG A 80 25.61 25.35 -18.83
C ARG A 80 25.98 26.82 -19.04
N VAL A 81 26.49 27.45 -17.98
CA VAL A 81 26.75 28.91 -17.91
C VAL A 81 27.70 29.39 -19.02
N ASN A 82 28.61 28.54 -19.50
CA ASN A 82 29.64 28.93 -20.47
C ASN A 82 29.13 29.06 -21.91
N ASN A 83 27.99 28.46 -22.25
CA ASN A 83 27.52 28.40 -23.64
C ASN A 83 25.99 28.37 -23.80
N GLY A 84 25.22 28.59 -22.73
CA GLY A 84 23.76 28.64 -22.77
C GLY A 84 23.07 27.32 -23.14
N GLN A 85 23.84 26.23 -23.29
CA GLN A 85 23.31 24.92 -23.63
C GLN A 85 22.65 24.27 -22.42
N VAL A 86 21.46 23.70 -22.62
CA VAL A 86 20.78 22.89 -21.62
C VAL A 86 21.40 21.50 -21.63
N VAL A 87 21.97 21.08 -20.49
CA VAL A 87 22.37 19.70 -20.28
C VAL A 87 21.21 18.99 -19.61
N GLU A 88 20.62 18.05 -20.32
CA GLU A 88 19.44 17.34 -19.84
C GLU A 88 19.79 16.23 -18.84
N ASN A 89 18.82 15.94 -17.98
CA ASN A 89 18.78 14.73 -17.17
C ASN A 89 20.01 14.50 -16.27
N GLN A 90 20.57 15.57 -15.73
CA GLN A 90 21.66 15.52 -14.76
C GLN A 90 21.16 15.14 -13.37
N PRO A 91 21.93 14.41 -12.57
CA PRO A 91 21.58 14.19 -11.17
C PRO A 91 21.48 15.53 -10.43
N MET A 92 20.44 15.69 -9.61
CA MET A 92 20.33 16.84 -8.72
C MET A 92 21.29 16.67 -7.55
N ASP A 93 21.91 17.76 -7.13
CA ASP A 93 22.72 17.75 -5.90
C ASP A 93 21.79 17.70 -4.68
N ARG A 94 22.30 17.12 -3.59
CA ARG A 94 21.57 16.98 -2.33
C ARG A 94 20.91 18.27 -1.85
N ASP A 95 21.63 19.40 -1.92
CA ASP A 95 21.14 20.70 -1.46
C ASP A 95 19.93 21.17 -2.29
N MET A 96 19.93 20.90 -3.59
CA MET A 96 18.79 21.20 -4.46
C MET A 96 17.58 20.33 -4.13
N ILE A 97 17.79 19.05 -3.86
CA ILE A 97 16.71 18.13 -3.44
C ILE A 97 16.12 18.61 -2.11
N GLN A 98 16.96 18.96 -1.14
CA GLN A 98 16.50 19.46 0.15
C GLN A 98 15.71 20.76 0.02
N GLN A 99 16.21 21.71 -0.78
CA GLN A 99 15.51 22.97 -1.05
C GLN A 99 14.16 22.71 -1.73
N TYR A 100 14.11 21.80 -2.70
CA TYR A 100 12.85 21.42 -3.34
C TYR A 100 11.85 20.81 -2.36
N LEU A 101 12.28 19.88 -1.49
CA LEU A 101 11.41 19.29 -0.47
C LEU A 101 10.88 20.32 0.53
N GLN A 102 11.71 21.29 0.92
CA GLN A 102 11.30 22.40 1.79
C GLN A 102 10.29 23.33 1.10
N MET A 103 10.54 23.72 -0.15
CA MET A 103 9.65 24.58 -0.93
C MET A 103 8.28 23.93 -1.17
N ASN A 104 8.24 22.60 -1.31
CA ASN A 104 6.99 21.86 -1.53
C ASN A 104 6.35 21.34 -0.23
N SER A 105 6.78 21.81 0.94
CA SER A 105 6.21 21.42 2.25
C SER A 105 6.12 19.90 2.44
N PHE A 106 7.20 19.19 2.10
CA PHE A 106 7.27 17.74 2.25
C PHE A 106 6.96 17.30 3.68
N GLN A 107 6.00 16.40 3.85
CA GLN A 107 5.48 15.98 5.16
C GLN A 107 6.27 14.83 5.80
N GLY A 108 7.27 14.29 5.12
CA GLY A 108 8.13 13.25 5.65
C GLY A 108 9.25 13.80 6.52
N ARG A 109 9.74 12.99 7.45
CA ARG A 109 10.88 13.32 8.29
C ARG A 109 12.17 12.92 7.58
N ILE A 110 13.05 13.88 7.30
CA ILE A 110 14.40 13.58 6.78
C ILE A 110 15.21 12.88 7.89
N LEU A 111 15.76 11.70 7.58
CA LEU A 111 16.51 10.87 8.53
C LEU A 111 18.02 11.04 8.40
N SER A 112 18.52 10.97 7.18
CA SER A 112 19.96 11.03 6.91
C SER A 112 20.23 11.36 5.46
N HIS A 113 21.43 11.86 5.23
CA HIS A 113 21.96 12.06 3.90
C HIS A 113 22.86 10.89 3.53
N THR A 114 22.70 10.34 2.32
CA THR A 114 23.51 9.23 1.82
C THR A 114 24.61 9.72 0.89
N GLU A 115 25.69 8.96 0.76
CA GLU A 115 26.91 9.32 0.01
C GLU A 115 26.65 9.58 -1.49
N ASP A 116 25.51 9.15 -2.02
CA ASP A 116 25.11 9.22 -3.42
C ASP A 116 24.20 10.41 -3.76
N ASP A 117 24.38 11.53 -3.07
CA ASP A 117 23.59 12.76 -3.22
C ASP A 117 22.07 12.61 -3.08
N SER A 118 21.61 11.49 -2.52
CA SER A 118 20.20 11.25 -2.23
C SER A 118 19.85 11.51 -0.76
N ILE A 119 18.55 11.65 -0.49
CA ILE A 119 18.01 11.93 0.84
C ILE A 119 17.16 10.74 1.29
N THR A 120 17.45 10.22 2.48
CA THR A 120 16.59 9.21 3.11
C THR A 120 15.56 9.92 3.98
N ALA A 121 14.28 9.66 3.71
CA ALA A 121 13.17 10.21 4.46
C ALA A 121 12.26 9.10 5.01
N GLU A 122 11.64 9.36 6.15
CA GLU A 122 10.59 8.56 6.74
C GLU A 122 9.24 9.17 6.41
N LEU A 123 8.37 8.38 5.80
CA LEU A 123 6.96 8.70 5.61
C LEU A 123 6.14 7.94 6.65
N THR A 124 5.18 8.63 7.25
CA THR A 124 4.18 8.02 8.10
C THR A 124 2.84 8.12 7.41
N GLY A 125 2.05 7.05 7.48
CA GLY A 125 0.70 7.04 6.94
C GLY A 125 -0.20 6.10 7.72
N VAL A 126 -1.48 6.12 7.36
CA VAL A 126 -2.47 5.21 7.90
C VAL A 126 -3.12 4.48 6.74
N PHE A 127 -3.01 3.17 6.76
CA PHE A 127 -3.74 2.31 5.86
C PHE A 127 -5.13 2.05 6.42
N ARG A 128 -6.17 2.27 5.62
CA ARG A 128 -7.55 1.99 5.98
C ARG A 128 -8.17 1.04 4.98
N GLY A 129 -8.82 -0.02 5.47
CA GLY A 129 -9.43 -1.01 4.60
C GLY A 129 -10.41 -1.93 5.29
N SER A 130 -11.24 -2.57 4.48
CA SER A 130 -12.16 -3.63 4.88
C SER A 130 -11.89 -4.85 4.02
N TYR A 131 -11.90 -6.05 4.61
CA TYR A 131 -11.47 -7.28 3.95
C TYR A 131 -12.41 -8.45 4.28
N GLY A 132 -12.62 -9.31 3.30
CA GLY A 132 -13.09 -10.67 3.56
C GLY A 132 -11.93 -11.51 4.10
N LEU A 133 -12.14 -12.17 5.23
CA LEU A 133 -11.15 -13.03 5.89
C LEU A 133 -11.29 -14.51 5.50
N GLY A 134 -12.50 -14.93 5.13
CA GLY A 134 -12.78 -16.32 4.79
C GLY A 134 -14.26 -16.64 4.87
N THR A 135 -14.59 -17.93 4.80
CA THR A 135 -15.97 -18.41 4.82
C THR A 135 -16.17 -19.47 5.87
N ASP A 136 -17.25 -19.37 6.66
CA ASP A 136 -17.68 -20.41 7.59
C ASP A 136 -18.98 -21.04 7.13
N THR A 137 -19.20 -22.29 7.53
CA THR A 137 -20.46 -23.01 7.33
C THR A 137 -20.89 -23.60 8.65
N LEU A 138 -22.10 -23.28 9.09
CA LEU A 138 -22.73 -23.81 10.28
C LEU A 138 -23.81 -24.83 9.85
N LEU A 139 -23.79 -25.99 10.50
CA LEU A 139 -24.75 -27.06 10.33
C LEU A 139 -25.57 -27.18 11.62
N SER A 140 -26.90 -27.12 11.50
CA SER A 140 -27.80 -27.27 12.65
C SER A 140 -28.96 -28.20 12.33
N ASN A 141 -29.36 -29.01 13.28
CA ASN A 141 -30.55 -29.86 13.15
C ASN A 141 -31.80 -29.02 13.40
N ILE A 142 -32.87 -29.29 12.63
CA ILE A 142 -34.19 -28.65 12.76
C ILE A 142 -35.20 -29.68 13.26
#